data_AF-A0ABD6CVR7-F1
#
_entry.id   AF-A0ABD6CVR7-F1
#
_cell.length_a   1.000
_cell.length_b   1.000
_cell.length_c   1.000
_cell.angle_alpha   90.00
_cell.angle_beta   90.00
_cell.angle_gamma   90.00
#
_symmetry.space_group_name_H-M   'P 1'
#
loop_
_entity.id
_entity.type
_entity.pdbx_description
1 polymer ?
#
loop_
_entity_poly.entity_id
_entity_poly.type
_entity_poly.pdbx_seq_one_letter_code
_entity_poly.pdbx_strand_id
1 'polypeptide(L)'
;MSTPKQPNRHAAAFPLSFDAIIGRIGAPIFILDADHDVVLWNRGMVELTGSTEADARAADTVGEAWYQDGRRAKTLADKVLESPRDAHREFDVERIDDGDHPEYQDRSTFTDTRGDTRHITFSASPLYDDDELVGVVELVTDRTEEVRRRQRIEDLVAEVTSAMHAIQDGDLGARAEFTADEYIDEELLTVVDSLNEMGATLDGLVADVDEQTQELRAITQEVADSATRMEGIAEEQADRTEEVASEVSNLSATVEEVASTADSVADTSRQARDHAESGREVSQEVRDVMSSVRTSSREVRTDVDELSGTVDEIDAVIDVINDIADQTNLLALNANIEAARADHDSDGFAVVANEIKSLAQEAQAQAGEIESMIVEVQRRTEGTVESLETTEGEIDDGVAEVEASMAKLDEIVEAVGEAVAGIQEVSTATDEQAASAEEIAAMVDEARDRADEVAEEVTEVARAAERQTEKVTEIERSVGQLRTE
;
A
#
# COMPACT_ATOMS: atom_id res chain seq x y z
N MET A 1 57.66 40.01 101.45
CA MET A 1 57.07 39.18 102.53
C MET A 1 56.37 38.01 101.84
N SER A 2 57.09 36.94 101.47
CA SER A 2 57.37 35.77 102.32
C SER A 2 56.20 35.36 103.19
N THR A 3 55.40 34.41 102.70
CA THR A 3 54.89 33.28 103.51
C THR A 3 54.86 32.03 102.60
N PRO A 4 55.30 30.85 103.06
CA PRO A 4 55.73 29.73 102.22
C PRO A 4 54.63 28.69 101.94
N LYS A 5 54.91 27.83 100.95
CA LYS A 5 54.19 26.58 100.61
C LYS A 5 53.79 25.78 101.86
N GLN A 6 52.52 25.38 101.95
CA GLN A 6 52.09 24.21 102.72
C GLN A 6 52.08 22.97 101.79
N PRO A 7 52.72 21.86 102.19
CA PRO A 7 52.52 20.55 101.58
C PRO A 7 51.34 19.81 102.25
N ASN A 8 50.87 18.74 101.58
CA ASN A 8 49.87 17.76 102.02
C ASN A 8 48.41 18.23 102.17
N ARG A 9 47.63 18.02 101.10
CA ARG A 9 46.22 17.63 101.25
C ARG A 9 46.14 16.11 101.12
N HIS A 10 45.91 15.47 102.26
CA HIS A 10 45.42 14.10 102.35
C HIS A 10 44.30 13.85 101.33
N ALA A 11 44.38 12.72 100.63
CA ALA A 11 43.21 12.16 99.95
C ALA A 11 42.04 12.13 100.94
N ALA A 12 40.94 12.79 100.59
CA ALA A 12 39.72 12.67 101.37
C ALA A 12 39.32 11.19 101.38
N ALA A 13 39.16 10.60 102.57
CA ALA A 13 38.71 9.21 102.70
C ALA A 13 37.38 9.05 101.96
N PHE A 14 37.40 8.28 100.88
CA PHE A 14 36.20 7.94 100.13
C PHE A 14 35.32 7.07 101.04
N PRO A 15 34.01 7.35 101.20
CA PRO A 15 33.19 6.75 102.26
C PRO A 15 32.82 5.28 102.04
N LEU A 16 33.29 4.67 100.95
CA LEU A 16 33.11 3.26 100.62
C LEU A 16 34.47 2.56 100.62
N SER A 17 34.53 1.35 101.18
CA SER A 17 35.71 0.50 101.09
C SER A 17 35.96 0.11 99.63
N PHE A 18 37.21 -0.22 99.31
CA PHE A 18 37.62 -0.74 98.01
C PHE A 18 36.74 -1.93 97.57
N ASP A 19 36.50 -2.88 98.48
CA ASP A 19 35.61 -4.04 98.24
C ASP A 19 34.18 -3.63 97.89
N ALA A 20 33.66 -2.56 98.52
CA ALA A 20 32.32 -2.07 98.25
C ALA A 20 32.20 -1.38 96.88
N ILE A 21 33.30 -0.84 96.35
CA ILE A 21 33.36 -0.21 95.03
C ILE A 21 33.45 -1.28 93.95
N ILE A 22 34.45 -2.17 94.04
CA ILE A 22 34.68 -3.22 93.03
C ILE A 22 33.51 -4.23 93.04
N GLY A 23 32.93 -4.53 94.20
CA GLY A 23 31.73 -5.38 94.31
C GLY A 23 30.47 -4.82 93.64
N ARG A 24 30.45 -3.52 93.28
CA ARG A 24 29.37 -2.90 92.49
C ARG A 24 29.66 -2.84 90.99
N ILE A 25 30.89 -3.13 90.56
CA ILE A 25 31.23 -3.22 89.14
C ILE A 25 30.65 -4.54 88.62
N GLY A 26 29.80 -4.45 87.60
CA GLY A 26 29.17 -5.63 86.98
C GLY A 26 30.13 -6.45 86.12
N ALA A 27 31.26 -5.86 85.70
CA ALA A 27 32.28 -6.58 84.97
C ALA A 27 33.02 -7.55 85.91
N PRO A 28 33.27 -8.81 85.49
CA PRO A 28 34.05 -9.77 86.28
C PRO A 28 35.48 -9.29 86.52
N ILE A 29 35.85 -9.12 87.79
CA ILE A 29 37.17 -8.66 88.24
C ILE A 29 37.63 -9.49 89.43
N PHE A 30 38.88 -9.93 89.41
CA PHE A 30 39.55 -10.50 90.58
C PHE A 30 40.96 -9.92 90.76
N ILE A 31 41.50 -10.06 91.97
CA ILE A 31 42.84 -9.58 92.33
C ILE A 31 43.58 -10.71 93.05
N LEU A 32 44.81 -10.92 92.63
CA LEU A 32 45.78 -11.77 93.32
C LEU A 32 46.79 -10.90 94.07
N ASP A 33 47.20 -11.29 95.27
CA ASP A 33 48.37 -10.69 95.91
C ASP A 33 49.68 -11.31 95.40
N ALA A 34 50.81 -10.82 95.92
CA ALA A 34 52.14 -11.31 95.58
C ALA A 34 52.39 -12.79 95.91
N ASP A 35 51.58 -13.41 96.79
CA ASP A 35 51.66 -14.82 97.18
C ASP A 35 50.74 -15.73 96.35
N HIS A 36 50.11 -15.19 95.29
CA HIS A 36 49.10 -15.84 94.44
C HIS A 36 47.76 -16.10 95.15
N ASP A 37 47.51 -15.49 96.31
CA ASP A 37 46.24 -15.65 97.01
C ASP A 37 45.17 -14.70 96.43
N VAL A 38 43.93 -15.19 96.31
CA VAL A 38 42.78 -14.37 95.87
C VAL A 38 42.43 -13.36 96.97
N VAL A 39 42.73 -12.10 96.72
CA VAL A 39 42.40 -10.98 97.62
C VAL A 39 40.98 -10.50 97.37
N LEU A 40 40.54 -10.55 96.12
CA LEU A 40 39.24 -10.06 95.71
C LEU A 40 38.66 -10.94 94.60
N TRP A 41 37.38 -11.25 94.71
CA TRP A 41 36.60 -11.94 93.68
C TRP A 41 35.20 -11.34 93.61
N ASN A 42 34.97 -10.46 92.64
CA ASN A 42 33.77 -9.63 92.65
C ASN A 42 32.51 -10.40 92.21
N ARG A 43 31.35 -9.74 92.33
CA ARG A 43 30.06 -10.32 91.92
C ARG A 43 30.04 -10.75 90.44
N GLY A 44 30.68 -9.99 89.54
CA GLY A 44 30.77 -10.36 88.13
C GLY A 44 31.49 -11.69 87.92
N MET A 45 32.53 -11.97 88.73
CA MET A 45 33.21 -13.27 88.72
C MET A 45 32.29 -14.40 89.18
N VAL A 46 31.50 -14.18 90.24
CA VAL A 46 30.51 -15.17 90.70
C VAL A 46 29.44 -15.43 89.64
N GLU A 47 28.99 -14.40 88.93
CA GLU A 47 27.99 -14.55 87.87
C GLU A 47 28.56 -15.26 86.63
N LEU A 48 29.83 -15.00 86.29
CA LEU A 48 30.49 -15.62 85.15
C LEU A 48 30.88 -17.07 85.42
N THR A 49 31.52 -17.34 86.56
CA THR A 49 32.04 -18.68 86.87
C THR A 49 31.15 -19.51 87.78
N GLY A 50 30.22 -18.91 88.53
CA GLY A 50 29.44 -19.63 89.56
C GLY A 50 30.22 -19.93 90.86
N SER A 51 31.53 -19.65 90.91
CA SER A 51 32.38 -19.83 92.10
C SER A 51 32.30 -18.59 92.99
N THR A 52 32.07 -18.77 94.30
CA THR A 52 32.11 -17.66 95.25
C THR A 52 33.56 -17.28 95.58
N GLU A 53 33.77 -16.09 96.16
CA GLU A 53 35.10 -15.69 96.65
C GLU A 53 35.69 -16.72 97.65
N ALA A 54 34.83 -17.34 98.47
CA ALA A 54 35.25 -18.37 99.41
C ALA A 54 35.72 -19.65 98.68
N ASP A 55 35.04 -20.02 97.59
CA ASP A 55 35.45 -21.15 96.75
C ASP A 55 36.77 -20.84 96.02
N ALA A 56 36.93 -19.59 95.55
CA ALA A 56 38.15 -19.14 94.90
C ALA A 56 39.38 -19.13 95.81
N ARG A 57 39.21 -18.71 97.08
CA ARG A 57 40.26 -18.79 98.11
C ARG A 57 40.55 -20.21 98.60
N ALA A 58 39.59 -21.13 98.46
CA ALA A 58 39.74 -22.52 98.89
C ALA A 58 40.35 -23.44 97.81
N ALA A 59 40.45 -22.96 96.57
CA ALA A 59 41.05 -23.68 95.45
C ALA A 59 42.59 -23.75 95.58
N ASP A 60 43.22 -24.81 95.07
CA ASP A 60 44.68 -24.95 95.12
C ASP A 60 45.39 -23.97 94.17
N THR A 61 44.68 -23.53 93.12
CA THR A 61 45.09 -22.45 92.23
C THR A 61 43.86 -21.66 91.79
N VAL A 62 44.05 -20.37 91.48
CA VAL A 62 42.93 -19.52 91.00
C VAL A 62 42.38 -20.01 89.67
N GLY A 63 43.22 -20.65 88.85
CA GLY A 63 42.81 -21.37 87.66
C GLY A 63 41.74 -22.44 87.91
N GLU A 64 41.74 -23.13 89.05
CA GLU A 64 40.70 -24.13 89.40
C GLU A 64 39.36 -23.48 89.77
N ALA A 65 39.38 -22.30 90.38
CA ALA A 65 38.18 -21.53 90.68
C ALA A 65 37.59 -20.83 89.44
N TRP A 66 38.45 -20.56 88.47
CA TRP A 66 38.16 -19.88 87.22
C TRP A 66 37.67 -20.83 86.12
N TYR A 67 38.41 -21.90 85.83
CA TYR A 67 38.11 -22.85 84.75
C TYR A 67 37.31 -24.06 85.25
N GLN A 68 36.00 -24.04 85.06
CA GLN A 68 35.10 -25.13 85.48
C GLN A 68 35.23 -26.44 84.68
N ASP A 69 36.01 -26.44 83.59
CA ASP A 69 36.24 -27.60 82.73
C ASP A 69 37.47 -28.43 83.15
N GLY A 70 38.05 -28.15 84.33
CA GLY A 70 39.17 -28.88 84.90
C GLY A 70 40.53 -28.48 84.34
N ARG A 71 40.60 -27.42 83.52
CA ARG A 71 41.89 -26.84 83.09
C ARG A 71 42.58 -26.18 84.28
N ARG A 72 43.73 -26.73 84.69
CA ARG A 72 44.64 -26.13 85.68
C ARG A 72 45.64 -25.18 85.04
N ALA A 73 45.15 -24.29 84.17
CA ALA A 73 45.99 -23.31 83.50
C ALA A 73 46.19 -22.09 84.40
N LYS A 74 47.40 -21.53 84.39
CA LYS A 74 47.69 -20.24 85.00
C LYS A 74 46.79 -19.16 84.38
N THR A 75 46.15 -18.36 85.22
CA THR A 75 45.40 -17.18 84.77
C THR A 75 46.33 -16.14 84.16
N LEU A 76 45.80 -15.13 83.48
CA LEU A 76 46.64 -14.04 82.99
C LEU A 76 47.29 -13.29 84.18
N ALA A 77 46.56 -13.14 85.28
CA ALA A 77 47.04 -12.59 86.54
C ALA A 77 48.22 -13.39 87.10
N ASP A 78 48.15 -14.73 87.10
CA ASP A 78 49.26 -15.59 87.52
C ASP A 78 50.52 -15.38 86.66
N LYS A 79 50.36 -15.30 85.33
CA LYS A 79 51.46 -15.06 84.39
C LYS A 79 52.09 -13.67 84.61
N VAL A 80 51.25 -12.66 84.87
CA VAL A 80 51.69 -11.28 85.13
C VAL A 80 52.31 -11.16 86.52
N LEU A 81 51.87 -11.91 87.52
CA LEU A 81 52.54 -11.95 88.84
C LEU A 81 53.97 -12.49 88.74
N GLU A 82 54.18 -13.55 87.94
CA GLU A 82 55.50 -14.15 87.76
C GLU A 82 56.47 -13.23 87.02
N SER A 83 55.96 -12.50 86.02
CA SER A 83 56.77 -11.66 85.14
C SER A 83 56.11 -10.30 84.88
N PRO A 84 56.00 -9.43 85.90
CA PRO A 84 55.13 -8.24 85.87
C PRO A 84 55.54 -7.17 84.85
N ARG A 85 56.80 -7.17 84.40
CA ARG A 85 57.31 -6.24 83.37
C ARG A 85 57.55 -6.89 82.00
N ASP A 86 57.54 -8.22 81.93
CA ASP A 86 57.97 -8.96 80.73
C ASP A 86 57.03 -10.13 80.35
N ALA A 87 55.82 -10.20 80.92
CA ALA A 87 54.87 -11.31 80.68
C ALA A 87 54.62 -11.59 79.19
N HIS A 88 54.56 -10.54 78.37
CA HIS A 88 54.40 -10.64 76.91
C HIS A 88 55.51 -11.44 76.20
N ARG A 89 56.73 -11.47 76.75
CA ARG A 89 57.86 -12.23 76.20
C ARG A 89 57.89 -13.67 76.70
N GLU A 90 57.48 -13.88 77.94
CA GLU A 90 57.61 -15.18 78.61
C GLU A 90 56.40 -16.08 78.41
N PHE A 91 55.21 -15.51 78.29
CA PHE A 91 53.94 -16.25 78.24
C PHE A 91 53.12 -16.02 76.96
N ASP A 92 53.71 -15.34 75.97
CA ASP A 92 53.09 -15.04 74.66
C ASP A 92 51.72 -14.34 74.80
N VAL A 93 51.65 -13.36 75.71
CA VAL A 93 50.46 -12.53 75.95
C VAL A 93 50.66 -11.14 75.33
N GLU A 94 49.58 -10.49 74.92
CA GLU A 94 49.67 -9.16 74.30
C GLU A 94 49.96 -8.11 75.37
N ARG A 95 50.90 -7.18 75.16
CA ARG A 95 51.08 -6.00 76.02
C ARG A 95 50.34 -4.83 75.39
N ILE A 96 49.35 -4.28 76.09
CA ILE A 96 48.48 -3.21 75.59
C ILE A 96 48.94 -1.82 76.05
N ASP A 97 49.64 -1.72 77.19
CA ASP A 97 50.25 -0.47 77.65
C ASP A 97 51.76 -0.60 77.89
N ASP A 98 52.53 0.27 77.24
CA ASP A 98 53.99 0.34 77.33
C ASP A 98 54.51 1.28 78.42
N GLY A 99 53.62 1.92 79.19
CA GLY A 99 53.95 2.81 80.29
C GLY A 99 54.57 2.13 81.52
N ASP A 100 54.80 2.92 82.58
CA ASP A 100 55.38 2.46 83.85
C ASP A 100 54.50 1.41 84.59
N HIS A 101 53.23 1.29 84.18
CA HIS A 101 52.28 0.28 84.67
C HIS A 101 51.76 -0.53 83.47
N PRO A 102 52.44 -1.64 83.11
CA PRO A 102 52.09 -2.39 81.91
C PRO A 102 50.76 -3.13 82.06
N GLU A 103 49.85 -2.97 81.10
CA GLU A 103 48.65 -3.80 80.97
C GLU A 103 48.89 -4.91 79.94
N TYR A 104 48.47 -6.13 80.27
CA TYR A 104 48.55 -7.29 79.39
C TYR A 104 47.16 -7.80 79.06
N GLN A 105 47.00 -8.35 77.86
CA GLN A 105 45.76 -8.91 77.37
C GLN A 105 45.96 -10.32 76.81
N ASP A 106 44.98 -11.19 77.02
CA ASP A 106 44.89 -12.52 76.41
C ASP A 106 43.44 -12.77 75.99
N ARG A 107 43.20 -13.71 75.08
CA ARG A 107 41.85 -14.06 74.59
C ARG A 107 41.64 -15.55 74.66
N SER A 108 40.46 -15.95 75.13
CA SER A 108 40.10 -17.37 75.15
C SER A 108 38.61 -17.57 75.03
N THR A 109 38.21 -18.83 75.00
CA THR A 109 36.82 -19.23 75.11
C THR A 109 36.57 -19.87 76.47
N PHE A 110 35.42 -19.52 77.04
CA PHE A 110 34.97 -19.96 78.33
C PHE A 110 33.58 -20.57 78.18
N THR A 111 33.33 -21.73 78.78
CA THR A 111 31.98 -22.30 78.82
C THR A 111 31.31 -21.81 80.08
N ASP A 112 30.24 -21.04 79.94
CA ASP A 112 29.51 -20.52 81.10
C ASP A 112 28.69 -21.62 81.80
N THR A 113 28.08 -21.24 82.92
CA THR A 113 27.26 -22.13 83.75
C THR A 113 26.02 -22.70 83.04
N ARG A 114 25.66 -22.18 81.86
CA ARG A 114 24.55 -22.66 81.02
C ARG A 114 25.04 -23.61 79.92
N GLY A 115 26.36 -23.79 79.78
CA GLY A 115 26.98 -24.59 78.73
C GLY A 115 27.26 -23.81 77.45
N ASP A 116 27.06 -22.49 77.43
CA ASP A 116 27.28 -21.66 76.26
C ASP A 116 28.76 -21.29 76.14
N THR A 117 29.32 -21.40 74.93
CA THR A 117 30.66 -20.90 74.65
C THR A 117 30.64 -19.37 74.60
N ARG A 118 31.34 -18.77 75.56
CA ARG A 118 31.62 -17.34 75.65
C ARG A 118 32.98 -17.05 75.04
N HIS A 119 33.06 -15.98 74.26
CA HIS A 119 34.33 -15.42 73.81
C HIS A 119 34.73 -14.32 74.78
N ILE A 120 35.85 -14.50 75.49
CA ILE A 120 36.27 -13.56 76.53
C ILE A 120 37.66 -12.99 76.23
N THR A 121 37.86 -11.76 76.68
CA THR A 121 39.16 -11.09 76.69
C THR A 121 39.54 -10.79 78.13
N PHE A 122 40.74 -11.20 78.51
CA PHE A 122 41.33 -10.95 79.82
C PHE A 122 42.24 -9.75 79.72
N SER A 123 42.16 -8.83 80.66
CA SER A 123 43.10 -7.72 80.82
C SER A 123 43.67 -7.77 82.22
N ALA A 124 44.98 -7.93 82.37
CA ALA A 124 45.65 -7.97 83.66
C ALA A 124 46.68 -6.84 83.80
N SER A 125 46.68 -6.19 84.97
CA SER A 125 47.61 -5.10 85.29
C SER A 125 48.25 -5.33 86.68
N PRO A 126 49.58 -5.26 86.79
CA PRO A 126 50.27 -5.35 88.07
C PRO A 126 50.02 -4.10 88.92
N LEU A 127 49.82 -4.32 90.21
CA LEU A 127 49.61 -3.30 91.23
C LEU A 127 50.90 -3.15 92.04
N TYR A 128 51.40 -1.92 92.15
CA TYR A 128 52.61 -1.61 92.91
C TYR A 128 52.30 -0.66 94.07
N ASP A 129 52.92 -0.87 95.23
CA ASP A 129 52.98 0.07 96.36
C ASP A 129 54.46 0.38 96.62
N ASP A 130 54.87 1.65 96.56
CA ASP A 130 56.27 2.08 96.71
C ASP A 130 57.30 1.23 95.91
N ASP A 131 57.02 0.96 94.63
CA ASP A 131 57.82 0.12 93.70
C ASP A 131 57.89 -1.39 94.05
N GLU A 132 57.18 -1.84 95.08
CA GLU A 132 56.99 -3.26 95.43
C GLU A 132 55.70 -3.79 94.79
N LEU A 133 55.77 -4.96 94.13
CA LEU A 133 54.59 -5.61 93.55
C LEU A 133 53.70 -6.12 94.68
N VAL A 134 52.49 -5.56 94.80
CA VAL A 134 51.53 -5.96 95.84
C VAL A 134 50.44 -6.89 95.31
N GLY A 135 50.29 -6.99 93.99
CA GLY A 135 49.33 -7.91 93.38
C GLY A 135 49.11 -7.67 91.89
N VAL A 136 48.13 -8.36 91.31
CA VAL A 136 47.67 -8.16 89.94
C VAL A 136 46.15 -8.13 89.93
N VAL A 137 45.58 -7.13 89.26
CA VAL A 137 44.15 -7.09 88.96
C VAL A 137 43.91 -7.67 87.57
N GLU A 138 42.92 -8.54 87.42
CA GLU A 138 42.46 -9.05 86.13
C GLU A 138 40.97 -8.75 85.94
N LEU A 139 40.64 -8.20 84.77
CA LEU A 139 39.31 -7.88 84.28
C LEU A 139 38.96 -8.80 83.12
N VAL A 140 37.74 -9.34 83.11
CA VAL A 140 37.24 -10.18 82.01
C VAL A 140 36.09 -9.48 81.28
N THR A 141 36.22 -9.39 79.96
CA THR A 141 35.21 -8.79 79.08
C THR A 141 34.60 -9.85 78.17
N ASP A 142 33.26 -9.99 78.17
CA ASP A 142 32.52 -10.85 77.24
C ASP A 142 32.39 -10.16 75.87
N ARG A 143 32.85 -10.84 74.82
CA ARG A 143 32.80 -10.44 73.41
C ARG A 143 32.01 -11.43 72.55
N THR A 144 31.21 -12.30 73.17
CA THR A 144 30.43 -13.34 72.46
C THR A 144 29.51 -12.73 71.42
N GLU A 145 28.79 -11.66 71.79
CA GLU A 145 27.90 -10.94 70.88
C GLU A 145 28.65 -10.36 69.68
N GLU A 146 29.80 -9.72 69.91
CA GLU A 146 30.65 -9.14 68.85
C GLU A 146 31.16 -10.23 67.88
N VAL A 147 31.66 -11.36 68.42
CA VAL A 147 32.17 -12.47 67.59
C VAL A 147 31.05 -13.15 66.81
N ARG A 148 29.91 -13.43 67.45
CA ARG A 148 28.73 -14.03 66.81
C ARG A 148 28.16 -13.11 65.74
N ARG A 149 28.00 -11.82 66.03
CA ARG A 149 27.57 -10.80 65.06
C ARG A 149 28.50 -10.73 63.85
N ARG A 150 29.81 -10.68 64.07
CA ARG A 150 30.79 -10.70 62.97
C ARG A 150 30.64 -11.96 62.11
N GLN A 151 30.54 -13.14 62.72
CA GLN A 151 30.39 -14.39 61.98
C GLN A 151 29.07 -14.43 61.18
N ARG A 152 27.97 -13.96 61.76
CA ARG A 152 26.69 -13.89 61.04
C ARG A 152 26.71 -12.89 59.89
N ILE A 153 27.45 -11.78 60.03
CA ILE A 153 27.69 -10.84 58.92
C ILE A 153 28.53 -11.51 57.82
N GLU A 154 29.56 -12.28 58.19
CA GLU A 154 30.36 -13.07 57.23
C GLU A 154 29.50 -14.09 56.48
N ASP A 155 28.62 -14.81 57.17
CA ASP A 155 27.65 -15.74 56.55
C ASP A 155 26.70 -15.01 55.59
N LEU A 156 26.14 -13.86 56.00
CA LEU A 156 25.25 -13.05 55.18
C LEU A 156 25.93 -12.57 53.89
N VAL A 157 27.17 -12.06 54.01
CA VAL A 157 27.96 -11.63 52.85
C VAL A 157 28.25 -12.80 51.93
N ALA A 158 28.59 -13.97 52.48
CA ALA A 158 28.84 -15.17 51.67
C ALA A 158 27.59 -15.59 50.89
N GLU A 159 26.41 -15.58 51.52
CA GLU A 159 25.13 -15.92 50.89
C GLU A 159 24.76 -14.94 49.76
N VAL A 160 24.80 -13.63 50.05
CA VAL A 160 24.54 -12.58 49.05
C VAL A 160 25.52 -12.69 47.88
N THR A 161 26.80 -12.94 48.15
CA THR A 161 27.83 -13.10 47.11
C THR A 161 27.57 -14.35 46.27
N SER A 162 27.15 -15.45 46.89
CA SER A 162 26.82 -16.69 46.19
C SER A 162 25.64 -16.51 45.25
N ALA A 163 24.55 -15.93 45.72
CA ALA A 163 23.38 -15.63 44.89
C ALA A 163 23.71 -14.63 43.77
N MET A 164 24.54 -13.63 44.06
CA MET A 164 25.00 -12.67 43.03
C MET A 164 25.81 -13.36 41.93
N HIS A 165 26.73 -14.28 42.28
CA HIS A 165 27.47 -15.05 41.29
C HIS A 165 26.56 -15.99 40.48
N ALA A 166 25.59 -16.65 41.11
CA ALA A 166 24.63 -17.48 40.39
C ALA A 166 23.82 -16.66 39.36
N ILE A 167 23.32 -15.48 39.75
CA ILE A 167 22.65 -14.54 38.84
C ILE A 167 23.59 -14.08 37.72
N GLN A 168 24.85 -13.77 38.05
CA GLN A 168 25.86 -13.35 37.07
C GLN A 168 26.19 -14.46 36.05
N ASP A 169 26.19 -15.72 36.49
CA ASP A 169 26.47 -16.89 35.64
C ASP A 169 25.26 -17.32 34.79
N GLY A 170 24.09 -16.71 35.02
CA GLY A 170 22.87 -16.87 34.22
C GLY A 170 21.74 -17.64 34.92
N ASP A 171 21.90 -18.03 36.19
CA ASP A 171 20.80 -18.54 37.02
C ASP A 171 20.01 -17.36 37.60
N LEU A 172 19.16 -16.77 36.76
CA LEU A 172 18.30 -15.66 37.15
C LEU A 172 17.21 -16.07 38.15
N GLY A 173 17.04 -17.38 38.41
CA GLY A 173 16.15 -17.92 39.44
C GLY A 173 16.77 -17.94 40.83
N ALA A 174 18.10 -17.81 40.95
CA ALA A 174 18.81 -17.85 42.22
C ALA A 174 18.39 -16.72 43.17
N ARG A 175 18.14 -17.05 44.44
CA ARG A 175 17.77 -16.09 45.49
C ARG A 175 18.64 -16.33 46.71
N ALA A 176 19.04 -15.24 47.36
CA ALA A 176 19.72 -15.31 48.65
C ALA A 176 18.69 -15.62 49.74
N GLU A 177 19.00 -16.58 50.60
CA GLU A 177 18.15 -16.98 51.73
C GLU A 177 18.87 -16.75 53.06
N PHE A 178 18.44 -15.75 53.82
CA PHE A 178 19.01 -15.46 55.13
C PHE A 178 17.93 -15.00 56.12
N THR A 179 17.96 -15.56 57.33
CA THR A 179 16.99 -15.26 58.40
C THR A 179 17.65 -14.45 59.50
N ALA A 180 16.99 -13.38 59.95
CA ALA A 180 17.44 -12.61 61.11
C ALA A 180 17.42 -13.46 62.38
N ASP A 181 18.37 -13.19 63.26
CA ASP A 181 18.46 -13.77 64.60
C ASP A 181 18.94 -12.70 65.59
N GLU A 182 19.17 -13.08 66.85
CA GLU A 182 19.59 -12.16 67.92
C GLU A 182 20.88 -11.35 67.59
N TYR A 183 21.69 -11.79 66.63
CA TYR A 183 22.96 -11.16 66.27
C TYR A 183 22.92 -10.36 64.96
N ILE A 184 21.79 -10.35 64.24
CA ILE A 184 21.62 -9.63 62.96
C ILE A 184 20.37 -8.76 62.98
N ASP A 185 20.57 -7.46 62.80
CA ASP A 185 19.49 -6.49 62.69
C ASP A 185 18.70 -6.67 61.38
N GLU A 186 17.38 -6.48 61.41
CA GLU A 186 16.50 -6.59 60.23
C GLU A 186 16.90 -5.61 59.11
N GLU A 187 17.50 -4.46 59.44
CA GLU A 187 18.00 -3.48 58.46
C GLU A 187 19.08 -4.07 57.54
N LEU A 188 19.88 -5.02 58.03
CA LEU A 188 20.88 -5.70 57.20
C LEU A 188 20.25 -6.68 56.19
N LEU A 189 19.06 -7.20 56.48
CA LEU A 189 18.33 -8.07 55.55
C LEU A 189 17.78 -7.31 54.33
N THR A 190 17.66 -5.99 54.40
CA THR A 190 17.24 -5.18 53.25
C THR A 190 18.16 -5.38 52.03
N VAL A 191 19.43 -5.74 52.23
CA VAL A 191 20.36 -6.09 51.15
C VAL A 191 19.97 -7.39 50.44
N VAL A 192 19.49 -8.39 51.19
CA VAL A 192 18.99 -9.66 50.65
C VAL A 192 17.73 -9.41 49.83
N ASP A 193 16.79 -8.66 50.38
CA ASP A 193 15.56 -8.29 49.68
C ASP A 193 15.86 -7.49 48.40
N SER A 194 16.78 -6.52 48.45
CA SER A 194 17.19 -5.72 47.29
C SER A 194 17.86 -6.56 46.20
N LEU A 195 18.71 -7.54 46.58
CA LEU A 195 19.32 -8.48 45.63
C LEU A 195 18.25 -9.36 44.97
N ASN A 196 17.33 -9.90 45.77
CA ASN A 196 16.27 -10.77 45.28
C ASN A 196 15.29 -10.03 44.36
N GLU A 197 14.94 -8.78 44.68
CA GLU A 197 14.14 -7.90 43.82
C GLU A 197 14.87 -7.58 42.51
N MET A 198 16.18 -7.32 42.57
CA MET A 198 17.01 -7.12 41.37
C MET A 198 17.06 -8.39 40.51
N GLY A 199 17.23 -9.58 41.11
CA GLY A 199 17.20 -10.86 40.41
C GLY A 199 15.85 -11.13 39.74
N ALA A 200 14.75 -10.86 40.44
CA ALA A 200 13.40 -10.99 39.88
C ALA A 200 13.14 -10.01 38.72
N THR A 201 13.64 -8.78 38.84
CA THR A 201 13.54 -7.78 37.77
C THR A 201 14.34 -8.21 36.54
N LEU A 202 15.56 -8.72 36.72
CA LEU A 202 16.39 -9.21 35.61
C LEU A 202 15.76 -10.43 34.92
N ASP A 203 15.26 -11.40 35.67
CA ASP A 203 14.57 -12.57 35.08
C ASP A 203 13.33 -12.16 34.27
N GLY A 204 12.53 -11.23 34.79
CA GLY A 204 11.38 -10.66 34.09
C GLY A 204 11.79 -9.97 32.79
N LEU A 205 12.81 -9.10 32.82
CA LEU A 205 13.31 -8.42 31.62
C LEU A 205 13.83 -9.39 30.56
N VAL A 206 14.52 -10.45 30.96
CA VAL A 206 15.03 -11.48 30.03
C VAL A 206 13.87 -12.26 29.42
N ALA A 207 12.84 -12.59 30.20
CA ALA A 207 11.62 -13.22 29.68
C ALA A 207 10.87 -12.32 28.68
N ASP A 208 10.70 -11.05 29.00
CA ASP A 208 10.03 -10.07 28.14
C ASP A 208 10.78 -9.89 26.80
N VAL A 209 12.12 -9.78 26.85
CA VAL A 209 12.94 -9.65 25.62
C VAL A 209 12.86 -10.93 24.79
N ASP A 210 12.85 -12.12 25.40
CA ASP A 210 12.68 -13.38 24.69
C ASP A 210 11.33 -13.45 23.94
N GLU A 211 10.24 -13.14 24.62
CA GLU A 211 8.89 -13.09 24.02
C GLU A 211 8.82 -12.10 22.86
N GLN A 212 9.31 -10.87 23.06
CA GLN A 212 9.34 -9.84 22.02
C GLN A 212 10.21 -10.24 20.82
N THR A 213 11.29 -10.98 21.05
CA THR A 213 12.18 -11.44 19.97
C THR A 213 11.50 -12.53 19.14
N GLN A 214 10.76 -13.44 19.78
CA GLN A 214 9.96 -14.46 19.08
C GLN A 214 8.84 -13.82 18.25
N GLU A 215 8.14 -12.82 18.78
CA GLU A 215 7.13 -12.07 18.04
C GLU A 215 7.74 -11.33 16.84
N LEU A 216 8.88 -10.65 17.05
CA LEU A 216 9.61 -9.95 16.00
C LEU A 216 10.05 -10.91 14.88
N ARG A 217 10.46 -12.13 15.22
CA ARG A 217 10.80 -13.18 14.26
C ARG A 217 9.59 -13.53 13.37
N ALA A 218 8.43 -13.75 13.98
CA ALA A 218 7.21 -14.10 13.27
C ALA A 218 6.78 -12.98 12.30
N ILE A 219 6.80 -11.73 12.76
CA ILE A 219 6.51 -10.55 11.93
C ILE A 219 7.50 -10.45 10.76
N THR A 220 8.79 -10.66 11.02
CA THR A 220 9.82 -10.57 9.98
C THR A 220 9.61 -11.63 8.89
N GLN A 221 9.25 -12.85 9.27
CA GLN A 221 8.92 -13.91 8.32
C GLN A 221 7.67 -13.54 7.49
N GLU A 222 6.65 -12.98 8.11
CA GLU A 222 5.44 -12.54 7.40
C GLU A 222 5.75 -11.44 6.36
N VAL A 223 6.65 -10.51 6.70
CA VAL A 223 7.14 -9.47 5.79
C VAL A 223 7.89 -10.09 4.60
N ALA A 224 8.78 -11.07 4.85
CA ALA A 224 9.53 -11.76 3.79
C ALA A 224 8.59 -12.53 2.84
N ASP A 225 7.62 -13.25 3.39
CA ASP A 225 6.60 -13.96 2.61
C ASP A 225 5.75 -12.98 1.79
N SER A 226 5.42 -11.81 2.37
CA SER A 226 4.68 -10.77 1.66
C SER A 226 5.50 -10.14 0.54
N ALA A 227 6.80 -9.92 0.74
CA ALA A 227 7.69 -9.44 -0.31
C ALA A 227 7.70 -10.41 -1.50
N THR A 228 7.88 -11.71 -1.24
CA THR A 228 7.85 -12.74 -2.29
C THR A 228 6.53 -12.75 -3.08
N ARG A 229 5.39 -12.57 -2.40
CA ARG A 229 4.09 -12.45 -3.07
C ARG A 229 3.99 -11.19 -3.93
N MET A 230 4.51 -10.06 -3.45
CA MET A 230 4.47 -8.81 -4.20
C MET A 230 5.35 -8.87 -5.45
N GLU A 231 6.49 -9.56 -5.39
CA GLU A 231 7.38 -9.80 -6.54
C GLU A 231 6.62 -10.52 -7.66
N GLY A 232 5.94 -11.63 -7.34
CA GLY A 232 5.13 -12.35 -8.32
C GLY A 232 3.95 -11.54 -8.89
N ILE A 233 3.37 -10.63 -8.09
CA ILE A 233 2.32 -9.71 -8.57
C ILE A 233 2.91 -8.67 -9.53
N ALA A 234 4.11 -8.16 -9.24
CA ALA A 234 4.78 -7.18 -10.10
C ALA A 234 5.15 -7.81 -11.46
N GLU A 235 5.66 -9.05 -11.46
CA GLU A 235 5.91 -9.82 -12.68
C GLU A 235 4.62 -10.05 -13.50
N GLU A 236 3.55 -10.51 -12.86
CA GLU A 236 2.26 -10.72 -13.53
C GLU A 236 1.69 -9.40 -14.10
N GLN A 237 1.92 -8.28 -13.42
CA GLN A 237 1.50 -6.97 -13.90
C GLN A 237 2.30 -6.50 -15.10
N ALA A 238 3.62 -6.75 -15.13
CA ALA A 238 4.45 -6.45 -16.28
C ALA A 238 3.99 -7.24 -17.52
N ASP A 239 3.72 -8.54 -17.38
CA ASP A 239 3.20 -9.39 -18.46
C ASP A 239 1.85 -8.89 -19.00
N ARG A 240 0.92 -8.51 -18.11
CA ARG A 240 -0.38 -7.95 -18.51
C ARG A 240 -0.25 -6.62 -19.21
N THR A 241 0.66 -5.76 -18.77
CA THR A 241 0.90 -4.47 -19.42
C THR A 241 1.47 -4.66 -20.82
N GLU A 242 2.32 -5.68 -21.06
CA GLU A 242 2.80 -6.02 -22.40
C GLU A 242 1.67 -6.54 -23.32
N GLU A 243 0.74 -7.33 -22.79
CA GLU A 243 -0.47 -7.75 -23.53
C GLU A 243 -1.33 -6.55 -23.92
N VAL A 244 -1.58 -5.61 -22.99
CA VAL A 244 -2.33 -4.38 -23.29
C VAL A 244 -1.59 -3.51 -24.32
N ALA A 245 -0.27 -3.41 -24.25
CA ALA A 245 0.53 -2.69 -25.25
C ALA A 245 0.31 -3.26 -26.67
N SER A 246 0.29 -4.59 -26.80
CA SER A 246 0.00 -5.26 -28.06
C SER A 246 -1.42 -4.95 -28.57
N GLU A 247 -2.42 -4.97 -27.70
CA GLU A 247 -3.80 -4.62 -28.05
C GLU A 247 -3.94 -3.15 -28.49
N VAL A 248 -3.22 -2.23 -27.85
CA VAL A 248 -3.19 -0.81 -28.26
C VAL A 248 -2.52 -0.64 -29.62
N SER A 249 -1.48 -1.41 -29.92
CA SER A 249 -0.86 -1.43 -31.25
C SER A 249 -1.83 -1.93 -32.32
N ASN A 250 -2.60 -2.99 -32.03
CA ASN A 250 -3.63 -3.50 -32.93
C ASN A 250 -4.77 -2.49 -33.13
N LEU A 251 -5.18 -1.81 -32.06
CA LEU A 251 -6.17 -0.74 -32.12
C LEU A 251 -5.69 0.40 -33.04
N SER A 252 -4.43 0.82 -32.90
CA SER A 252 -3.83 1.87 -33.73
C SER A 252 -3.86 1.51 -35.23
N ALA A 253 -3.49 0.27 -35.57
CA ALA A 253 -3.57 -0.23 -36.94
C ALA A 253 -5.01 -0.24 -37.47
N THR A 254 -5.98 -0.60 -36.63
CA THR A 254 -7.41 -0.62 -37.01
C THR A 254 -7.94 0.80 -37.24
N VAL A 255 -7.52 1.76 -36.40
CA VAL A 255 -7.86 3.18 -36.56
C VAL A 255 -7.35 3.73 -37.89
N GLU A 256 -6.10 3.40 -38.27
CA GLU A 256 -5.54 3.77 -39.57
C GLU A 256 -6.32 3.15 -40.75
N GLU A 257 -6.74 1.89 -40.63
CA GLU A 257 -7.55 1.21 -41.65
C GLU A 257 -8.93 1.85 -41.81
N VAL A 258 -9.57 2.22 -40.70
CA VAL A 258 -10.86 2.93 -40.71
C VAL A 258 -10.71 4.31 -41.33
N ALA A 259 -9.66 5.06 -41.00
CA ALA A 259 -9.37 6.37 -41.59
C ALA A 259 -9.20 6.25 -43.12
N SER A 260 -8.39 5.30 -43.59
CA SER A 260 -8.19 5.06 -45.03
C SER A 260 -9.48 4.64 -45.74
N THR A 261 -10.33 3.86 -45.06
CA THR A 261 -11.63 3.45 -45.59
C THR A 261 -12.59 4.64 -45.68
N ALA A 262 -12.59 5.52 -44.66
CA ALA A 262 -13.39 6.73 -44.64
C ALA A 262 -13.03 7.68 -45.79
N ASP A 263 -11.74 7.90 -46.05
CA ASP A 263 -11.26 8.67 -47.20
C ASP A 263 -11.72 8.07 -48.54
N SER A 264 -11.61 6.75 -48.68
CA SER A 264 -12.03 6.03 -49.89
C SER A 264 -13.54 6.14 -50.14
N VAL A 265 -14.35 6.07 -49.08
CA VAL A 265 -15.80 6.27 -49.15
C VAL A 265 -16.12 7.72 -49.50
N ALA A 266 -15.43 8.70 -48.91
CA ALA A 266 -15.62 10.12 -49.22
C ALA A 266 -15.31 10.43 -50.70
N ASP A 267 -14.22 9.88 -51.24
CA ASP A 267 -13.84 10.00 -52.65
C ASP A 267 -14.86 9.36 -53.59
N THR A 268 -15.33 8.16 -53.25
CA THR A 268 -16.35 7.44 -54.04
C THR A 268 -17.68 8.19 -54.04
N SER A 269 -18.10 8.71 -52.89
CA SER A 269 -19.29 9.54 -52.76
C SER A 269 -19.19 10.83 -53.58
N ARG A 270 -18.02 11.51 -53.59
CA ARG A 270 -17.81 12.68 -54.44
C ARG A 270 -17.97 12.34 -55.94
N GLN A 271 -17.40 11.23 -56.40
CA GLN A 271 -17.58 10.77 -57.79
C GLN A 271 -19.04 10.43 -58.10
N ALA A 272 -19.77 9.79 -57.18
CA ALA A 272 -21.18 9.47 -57.36
C ALA A 272 -22.04 10.74 -57.50
N ARG A 273 -21.76 11.78 -56.72
CA ARG A 273 -22.41 13.09 -56.85
C ARG A 273 -22.14 13.70 -58.23
N ASP A 274 -20.88 13.75 -58.65
CA ASP A 274 -20.49 14.35 -59.93
C ASP A 274 -21.16 13.60 -61.11
N HIS A 275 -21.30 12.27 -61.02
CA HIS A 275 -22.04 11.48 -61.99
C HIS A 275 -23.54 11.78 -61.99
N ALA A 276 -24.17 11.96 -60.83
CA ALA A 276 -25.58 12.30 -60.73
C ALA A 276 -25.87 13.71 -61.28
N GLU A 277 -25.01 14.68 -60.98
CA GLU A 277 -25.07 16.05 -61.50
C GLU A 277 -24.91 16.06 -63.03
N SER A 278 -23.93 15.31 -63.57
CA SER A 278 -23.75 15.16 -65.01
C SER A 278 -24.95 14.48 -65.67
N GLY A 279 -25.51 13.44 -65.05
CA GLY A 279 -26.74 12.81 -65.52
C GLY A 279 -27.91 13.79 -65.60
N ARG A 280 -28.01 14.71 -64.63
CA ARG A 280 -29.06 15.73 -64.58
C ARG A 280 -28.92 16.74 -65.72
N GLU A 281 -27.69 17.16 -66.04
CA GLU A 281 -27.43 18.03 -67.20
C GLU A 281 -27.83 17.35 -68.51
N VAL A 282 -27.50 16.06 -68.70
CA VAL A 282 -27.89 15.31 -69.90
C VAL A 282 -29.41 15.17 -69.99
N SER A 283 -30.10 14.83 -68.90
CA SER A 283 -31.57 14.76 -68.88
C SER A 283 -32.21 16.12 -69.21
N GLN A 284 -31.63 17.21 -68.71
CA GLN A 284 -32.08 18.57 -69.03
C GLN A 284 -31.95 18.87 -70.54
N GLU A 285 -30.84 18.49 -71.17
CA GLU A 285 -30.66 18.62 -72.62
C GLU A 285 -31.69 17.79 -73.41
N VAL A 286 -31.95 16.55 -72.99
CA VAL A 286 -32.99 15.69 -73.61
C VAL A 286 -34.38 16.32 -73.51
N ARG A 287 -34.73 16.93 -72.36
CA ARG A 287 -36.00 17.65 -72.19
C ARG A 287 -36.15 18.79 -73.20
N ASP A 288 -35.08 19.55 -73.41
CA ASP A 288 -35.08 20.69 -74.33
C ASP A 288 -35.16 20.24 -75.80
N VAL A 289 -34.53 19.11 -76.15
CA VAL A 289 -34.70 18.45 -77.44
C VAL A 289 -36.16 18.02 -77.64
N MET A 290 -36.77 17.33 -76.67
CA MET A 290 -38.18 16.90 -76.75
C MET A 290 -39.13 18.09 -76.92
N SER A 291 -38.89 19.20 -76.22
CA SER A 291 -39.68 20.42 -76.40
C SER A 291 -39.52 21.00 -77.81
N SER A 292 -38.35 20.87 -78.44
CA SER A 292 -38.11 21.31 -79.81
C SER A 292 -38.81 20.41 -80.84
N VAL A 293 -38.79 19.09 -80.61
CA VAL A 293 -39.54 18.11 -81.42
C VAL A 293 -41.04 18.36 -81.33
N ARG A 294 -41.56 18.65 -80.13
CA ARG A 294 -42.98 19.02 -79.93
C ARG A 294 -43.38 20.25 -80.75
N THR A 295 -42.54 21.30 -80.75
CA THR A 295 -42.78 22.50 -81.57
C THR A 295 -42.81 22.14 -83.06
N SER A 296 -41.84 21.35 -83.52
CA SER A 296 -41.78 20.91 -84.93
C SER A 296 -43.00 20.07 -85.33
N SER A 297 -43.47 19.18 -84.45
CA SER A 297 -44.67 18.36 -84.69
C SER A 297 -45.93 19.23 -84.85
N ARG A 298 -46.04 20.30 -84.05
CA ARG A 298 -47.14 21.27 -84.14
C ARG A 298 -47.12 22.07 -85.43
N GLU A 299 -45.94 22.46 -85.90
CA GLU A 299 -45.77 23.12 -87.20
C GLU A 299 -46.22 22.21 -88.33
N VAL A 300 -45.77 20.94 -88.34
CA VAL A 300 -46.20 19.95 -89.35
C VAL A 300 -47.71 19.74 -89.30
N ARG A 301 -48.32 19.68 -88.11
CA ARG A 301 -49.78 19.60 -87.98
C ARG A 301 -50.48 20.79 -88.63
N THR A 302 -49.99 22.01 -88.40
CA THR A 302 -50.52 23.22 -89.06
C THR A 302 -50.39 23.15 -90.58
N ASP A 303 -49.26 22.70 -91.11
CA ASP A 303 -49.06 22.53 -92.56
C ASP A 303 -50.04 21.50 -93.16
N VAL A 304 -50.32 20.42 -92.42
CA VAL A 304 -51.27 19.37 -92.83
C VAL A 304 -52.71 19.88 -92.78
N ASP A 305 -53.07 20.69 -91.79
CA ASP A 305 -54.40 21.34 -91.71
C ASP A 305 -54.61 22.32 -92.89
N GLU A 306 -53.58 23.10 -93.24
CA GLU A 306 -53.62 24.00 -94.42
C GLU A 306 -53.74 23.21 -95.74
N LEU A 307 -53.02 22.08 -95.85
CA LEU A 307 -53.14 21.18 -97.00
C LEU A 307 -54.56 20.62 -97.10
N SER A 308 -55.17 20.19 -95.99
CA SER A 308 -56.56 19.71 -95.97
C SER A 308 -57.51 20.77 -96.52
N GLY A 309 -57.41 22.02 -96.05
CA GLY A 309 -58.23 23.12 -96.55
C GLY A 309 -58.01 23.42 -98.04
N THR A 310 -56.77 23.32 -98.52
CA THR A 310 -56.44 23.48 -99.95
C THR A 310 -57.07 22.36 -100.78
N VAL A 311 -57.06 21.13 -100.27
CA VAL A 311 -57.64 19.97 -100.97
C VAL A 311 -59.16 20.10 -101.07
N ASP A 312 -59.82 20.58 -100.01
CA ASP A 312 -61.27 20.87 -100.04
C ASP A 312 -61.63 21.98 -101.04
N GLU A 313 -60.76 22.99 -101.21
CA GLU A 313 -60.95 24.03 -102.23
C GLU A 313 -60.82 23.46 -103.66
N ILE A 314 -59.88 22.53 -103.87
CA ILE A 314 -59.72 21.86 -105.17
C ILE A 314 -60.95 20.97 -105.47
N ASP A 315 -61.45 20.24 -104.47
CA ASP A 315 -62.65 19.41 -104.59
C ASP A 315 -63.85 20.25 -105.10
N ALA A 316 -64.08 21.41 -104.49
CA ALA A 316 -65.12 22.35 -104.92
C ALA A 316 -64.92 22.88 -106.35
N VAL A 317 -63.67 23.04 -106.80
CA VAL A 317 -63.37 23.41 -108.20
C VAL A 317 -63.66 22.26 -109.15
N ILE A 318 -63.38 21.01 -108.76
CA ILE A 318 -63.67 19.82 -109.56
C ILE A 318 -65.17 19.62 -109.72
N ASP A 319 -65.97 19.85 -108.68
CA ASP A 319 -67.43 19.87 -108.75
C ASP A 319 -67.92 20.86 -109.82
N VAL A 320 -67.37 22.08 -109.82
CA VAL A 320 -67.71 23.09 -110.85
C VAL A 320 -67.29 22.64 -112.25
N ILE A 321 -66.15 21.97 -112.40
CA ILE A 321 -65.69 21.43 -113.69
C ILE A 321 -66.64 20.33 -114.18
N ASN A 322 -67.05 19.42 -113.30
CA ASN A 322 -68.05 18.38 -113.59
C ASN A 322 -69.36 19.01 -114.05
N ASP A 323 -69.87 20.01 -113.33
CA ASP A 323 -71.07 20.76 -113.69
C ASP A 323 -70.95 21.45 -115.07
N ILE A 324 -69.81 22.09 -115.35
CA ILE A 324 -69.54 22.73 -116.65
C ILE A 324 -69.48 21.69 -117.76
N ALA A 325 -68.82 20.56 -117.53
CA ALA A 325 -68.69 19.50 -118.50
C ALA A 325 -70.05 18.82 -118.78
N ASP A 326 -70.89 18.64 -117.77
CA ASP A 326 -72.28 18.17 -117.93
C ASP A 326 -73.13 19.15 -118.74
N GLN A 327 -73.05 20.43 -118.43
CA GLN A 327 -73.73 21.48 -119.20
C GLN A 327 -73.23 21.51 -120.65
N THR A 328 -71.93 21.36 -120.87
CA THR A 328 -71.33 21.35 -122.21
C THR A 328 -71.75 20.12 -123.00
N ASN A 329 -71.79 18.94 -122.37
CA ASN A 329 -72.29 17.70 -122.96
C ASN A 329 -73.79 17.81 -123.32
N LEU A 330 -74.61 18.40 -122.45
CA LEU A 330 -76.03 18.69 -122.73
C LEU A 330 -76.20 19.70 -123.87
N LEU A 331 -75.41 20.77 -123.92
CA LEU A 331 -75.41 21.75 -125.01
C LEU A 331 -75.02 21.10 -126.34
N ALA A 332 -73.98 20.27 -126.33
CA ALA A 332 -73.51 19.53 -127.50
C ALA A 332 -74.54 18.49 -127.99
N LEU A 333 -75.24 17.83 -127.06
CA LEU A 333 -76.35 16.93 -127.38
C LEU A 333 -77.51 17.68 -128.04
N ASN A 334 -77.90 18.84 -127.48
CA ASN A 334 -78.94 19.70 -128.06
C ASN A 334 -78.53 20.21 -129.46
N ALA A 335 -77.27 20.59 -129.65
CA ALA A 335 -76.74 21.01 -130.95
C ALA A 335 -76.74 19.88 -131.98
N ASN A 336 -76.39 18.64 -131.58
CA ASN A 336 -76.49 17.45 -132.42
C ASN A 336 -77.93 17.14 -132.85
N ILE A 337 -78.89 17.27 -131.92
CA ILE A 337 -80.33 17.09 -132.22
C ILE A 337 -80.81 18.12 -133.24
N GLU A 338 -80.39 19.38 -133.11
CA GLU A 338 -80.78 20.45 -134.03
C GLU A 338 -80.11 20.31 -135.40
N ALA A 339 -78.84 19.87 -135.45
CA ALA A 339 -78.14 19.54 -136.69
C ALA A 339 -78.82 18.39 -137.45
N ALA A 340 -79.35 17.39 -136.75
CA ALA A 340 -80.13 16.29 -137.35
C ALA A 340 -81.54 16.71 -137.84
N ARG A 341 -82.04 17.88 -137.45
CA ARG A 341 -83.35 18.43 -137.86
C ARG A 341 -83.27 19.40 -139.04
N ALA A 342 -82.12 19.99 -139.31
CA ALA A 342 -81.93 20.94 -140.40
C ALA A 342 -81.71 20.20 -141.75
N ASP A 343 -82.45 20.59 -142.80
CA ASP A 343 -82.40 19.93 -144.11
C ASP A 343 -81.30 20.54 -145.01
N HIS A 344 -80.42 19.68 -145.52
CA HIS A 344 -79.43 19.86 -146.61
C HIS A 344 -78.13 20.69 -146.47
N ASP A 345 -77.72 21.18 -145.28
CA ASP A 345 -76.38 21.81 -145.09
C ASP A 345 -75.77 21.67 -143.66
N SER A 346 -76.20 20.69 -142.86
CA SER A 346 -75.86 20.58 -141.42
C SER A 346 -74.70 19.63 -141.06
N ASP A 347 -74.11 18.92 -142.03
CA ASP A 347 -73.09 17.89 -141.77
C ASP A 347 -71.86 18.42 -141.02
N GLY A 348 -71.39 19.62 -141.35
CA GLY A 348 -70.25 20.24 -140.65
C GLY A 348 -70.57 20.64 -139.20
N PHE A 349 -71.81 21.03 -138.91
CA PHE A 349 -72.27 21.42 -137.57
C PHE A 349 -72.45 20.19 -136.65
N ALA A 350 -72.95 19.08 -137.21
CA ALA A 350 -73.05 17.81 -136.48
C ALA A 350 -71.67 17.24 -136.11
N VAL A 351 -70.66 17.39 -136.97
CA VAL A 351 -69.28 16.98 -136.66
C VAL A 351 -68.72 17.79 -135.49
N VAL A 352 -68.87 19.12 -135.49
CA VAL A 352 -68.42 19.99 -134.39
C VAL A 352 -69.17 19.70 -133.09
N ALA A 353 -70.48 19.47 -133.14
CA ALA A 353 -71.26 19.13 -131.95
C ALA A 353 -70.86 17.77 -131.35
N ASN A 354 -70.51 16.78 -132.18
CA ASN A 354 -69.95 15.51 -131.70
C ASN A 354 -68.53 15.66 -131.11
N GLU A 355 -67.69 16.51 -131.70
CA GLU A 355 -66.37 16.83 -131.15
C GLU A 355 -66.48 17.51 -129.78
N ILE A 356 -67.36 18.51 -129.62
CA ILE A 356 -67.62 19.18 -128.33
C ILE A 356 -68.16 18.18 -127.30
N LYS A 357 -69.07 17.28 -127.72
CA LYS A 357 -69.59 16.22 -126.85
C LYS A 357 -68.47 15.30 -126.37
N SER A 358 -67.61 14.85 -127.27
CA SER A 358 -66.46 14.00 -126.93
C SER A 358 -65.52 14.71 -125.96
N LEU A 359 -65.19 15.98 -126.20
CA LEU A 359 -64.36 16.78 -125.31
C LEU A 359 -64.99 16.99 -123.93
N ALA A 360 -66.31 17.17 -123.86
CA ALA A 360 -67.02 17.28 -122.59
C ALA A 360 -67.02 15.96 -121.80
N GLN A 361 -67.21 14.83 -122.48
CA GLN A 361 -67.12 13.50 -121.87
C GLN A 361 -65.68 13.17 -121.41
N GLU A 362 -64.68 13.59 -122.17
CA GLU A 362 -63.27 13.46 -121.80
C GLU A 362 -62.92 14.35 -120.60
N ALA A 363 -63.45 15.58 -120.55
CA ALA A 363 -63.31 16.46 -119.39
C ALA A 363 -63.95 15.87 -118.12
N GLN A 364 -65.12 15.23 -118.23
CA GLN A 364 -65.74 14.50 -117.10
C GLN A 364 -64.89 13.32 -116.66
N ALA A 365 -64.36 12.53 -117.60
CA ALA A 365 -63.51 11.40 -117.26
C ALA A 365 -62.25 11.85 -116.51
N GLN A 366 -61.61 12.93 -116.97
CA GLN A 366 -60.44 13.52 -116.31
C GLN A 366 -60.79 14.15 -114.95
N ALA A 367 -61.94 14.83 -114.82
CA ALA A 367 -62.42 15.36 -113.55
C ALA A 367 -62.66 14.24 -112.53
N GLY A 368 -63.25 13.10 -112.93
CA GLY A 368 -63.43 11.93 -112.06
C GLY A 368 -62.12 11.23 -111.67
N GLU A 369 -61.10 11.23 -112.55
CA GLU A 369 -59.75 10.79 -112.19
C GLU A 369 -59.12 11.71 -111.14
N ILE A 370 -59.30 13.04 -111.26
CA ILE A 370 -58.81 14.01 -110.28
C ILE A 370 -59.56 13.88 -108.95
N GLU A 371 -60.88 13.75 -108.96
CA GLU A 371 -61.71 13.51 -107.76
C GLU A 371 -61.21 12.26 -107.00
N SER A 372 -60.92 11.17 -107.71
CA SER A 372 -60.36 9.97 -107.10
C SER A 372 -58.98 10.21 -106.47
N MET A 373 -58.15 11.06 -107.06
CA MET A 373 -56.87 11.47 -106.48
C MET A 373 -57.04 12.37 -105.25
N ILE A 374 -58.00 13.29 -105.27
CA ILE A 374 -58.36 14.17 -104.13
C ILE A 374 -58.75 13.33 -102.92
N VAL A 375 -59.64 12.35 -103.10
CA VAL A 375 -60.09 11.44 -102.02
C VAL A 375 -58.91 10.66 -101.43
N GLU A 376 -57.99 10.17 -102.27
CA GLU A 376 -56.78 9.47 -101.78
C GLU A 376 -55.83 10.42 -101.04
N VAL A 377 -55.72 11.69 -101.44
CA VAL A 377 -54.96 12.71 -100.73
C VAL A 377 -55.60 13.03 -99.38
N GLN A 378 -56.91 13.31 -99.32
CA GLN A 378 -57.65 13.54 -98.07
C GLN A 378 -57.44 12.38 -97.08
N ARG A 379 -57.61 11.14 -97.52
CA ARG A 379 -57.39 9.95 -96.68
C ARG A 379 -55.97 9.86 -96.11
N ARG A 380 -54.96 10.26 -96.90
CA ARG A 380 -53.56 10.29 -96.43
C ARG A 380 -53.31 11.44 -95.46
N THR A 381 -53.91 12.60 -95.70
CA THR A 381 -53.86 13.76 -94.80
C THR A 381 -54.47 13.40 -93.44
N GLU A 382 -55.67 12.79 -93.40
CA GLU A 382 -56.31 12.31 -92.17
C GLU A 382 -55.43 11.31 -91.40
N GLY A 383 -54.87 10.31 -92.10
CA GLY A 383 -53.96 9.35 -91.48
C GLY A 383 -52.66 9.98 -90.96
N THR A 384 -52.21 11.07 -91.57
CA THR A 384 -51.06 11.85 -91.11
C THR A 384 -51.41 12.62 -89.82
N VAL A 385 -52.60 13.21 -89.74
CA VAL A 385 -53.09 13.87 -88.52
C VAL A 385 -53.16 12.89 -87.34
N GLU A 386 -53.74 11.71 -87.52
CA GLU A 386 -53.81 10.67 -86.47
C GLU A 386 -52.41 10.23 -86.01
N SER A 387 -51.45 10.12 -86.94
CA SER A 387 -50.06 9.81 -86.63
C SER A 387 -49.37 10.93 -85.83
N LEU A 388 -49.67 12.19 -86.16
CA LEU A 388 -49.14 13.35 -85.43
C LEU A 388 -49.72 13.46 -84.02
N GLU A 389 -51.01 13.18 -83.82
CA GLU A 389 -51.63 13.13 -82.49
C GLU A 389 -50.99 12.05 -81.61
N THR A 390 -50.75 10.86 -82.18
CA THR A 390 -50.04 9.79 -81.49
C THR A 390 -48.62 10.22 -81.12
N THR A 391 -47.92 10.86 -82.06
CA THR A 391 -46.55 11.35 -81.84
C THR A 391 -46.49 12.44 -80.75
N GLU A 392 -47.45 13.37 -80.71
CA GLU A 392 -47.54 14.36 -79.62
C GLU A 392 -47.72 13.68 -78.26
N GLY A 393 -48.57 12.64 -78.18
CA GLY A 393 -48.73 11.84 -76.96
C GLY A 393 -47.43 11.16 -76.51
N GLU A 394 -46.71 10.52 -77.44
CA GLU A 394 -45.42 9.88 -77.13
C GLU A 394 -44.36 10.90 -76.68
N ILE A 395 -44.37 12.12 -77.22
CA ILE A 395 -43.45 13.18 -76.79
C ILE A 395 -43.77 13.65 -75.37
N ASP A 396 -45.05 13.86 -75.04
CA ASP A 396 -45.45 14.29 -73.70
C ASP A 396 -45.13 13.20 -72.65
N ASP A 397 -45.33 11.92 -72.97
CA ASP A 397 -44.88 10.80 -72.14
C ASP A 397 -43.36 10.80 -71.96
N GLY A 398 -42.60 11.03 -73.04
CA GLY A 398 -41.15 11.12 -73.01
C GLY A 398 -40.64 12.27 -72.12
N VAL A 399 -41.30 13.43 -72.14
CA VAL A 399 -40.98 14.56 -71.25
C VAL A 399 -41.23 14.17 -69.79
N ALA A 400 -42.36 13.53 -69.48
CA ALA A 400 -42.69 13.10 -68.13
C ALA A 400 -41.66 12.10 -67.57
N GLU A 401 -41.19 11.15 -68.38
CA GLU A 401 -40.17 10.18 -67.98
C GLU A 401 -38.81 10.83 -67.70
N VAL A 402 -38.44 11.84 -68.50
CA VAL A 402 -37.22 12.63 -68.28
C VAL A 402 -37.31 13.44 -66.99
N GLU A 403 -38.45 14.08 -66.71
CA GLU A 403 -38.67 14.81 -65.45
C GLU A 403 -38.61 13.88 -64.23
N ALA A 404 -39.21 12.69 -64.33
CA ALA A 404 -39.11 11.67 -63.28
C ALA A 404 -37.67 11.21 -63.06
N SER A 405 -36.89 11.02 -64.13
CA SER A 405 -35.47 10.66 -64.05
C SER A 405 -34.63 11.76 -63.37
N MET A 406 -34.88 13.03 -63.69
CA MET A 406 -34.23 14.16 -63.03
C MET A 406 -34.53 14.20 -61.53
N ALA A 407 -35.78 13.96 -61.12
CA ALA A 407 -36.14 13.91 -59.71
C ALA A 407 -35.39 12.77 -58.96
N LYS A 408 -35.18 11.62 -59.61
CA LYS A 408 -34.38 10.53 -59.04
C LYS A 408 -32.89 10.85 -58.91
N LEU A 409 -32.33 11.61 -59.86
CA LEU A 409 -30.95 12.08 -59.75
C LEU A 409 -30.80 13.09 -58.60
N ASP A 410 -31.79 13.93 -58.36
CA ASP A 410 -31.80 14.84 -57.21
C ASP A 410 -31.85 14.09 -55.87
N GLU A 411 -32.69 13.05 -55.77
CA GLU A 411 -32.71 12.14 -54.61
C GLU A 411 -31.33 11.50 -54.37
N ILE A 412 -30.61 11.11 -55.43
CA ILE A 412 -29.24 10.54 -55.32
C ILE A 412 -28.25 11.59 -54.81
N VAL A 413 -28.30 12.83 -55.32
CA VAL A 413 -27.41 13.92 -54.87
C VAL A 413 -27.62 14.21 -53.38
N GLU A 414 -28.87 14.26 -52.91
CA GLU A 414 -29.17 14.42 -51.49
C GLU A 414 -28.63 13.26 -50.64
N ALA A 415 -28.92 12.02 -51.03
CA ALA A 415 -28.46 10.83 -50.28
C ALA A 415 -26.93 10.73 -50.22
N VAL A 416 -26.24 11.09 -51.30
CA VAL A 416 -24.77 11.16 -51.34
C VAL A 416 -24.25 12.28 -50.44
N GLY A 417 -24.95 13.43 -50.39
CA GLY A 417 -24.64 14.51 -49.46
C GLY A 417 -24.70 14.08 -48.00
N GLU A 418 -25.73 13.33 -47.62
CA GLU A 418 -25.85 12.74 -46.28
C GLU A 418 -24.72 11.74 -45.99
N ALA A 419 -24.37 10.89 -46.96
CA ALA A 419 -23.26 9.95 -46.81
C ALA A 419 -21.90 10.67 -46.61
N VAL A 420 -21.67 11.79 -47.30
CA VAL A 420 -20.47 12.62 -47.10
C VAL A 420 -20.45 13.30 -45.73
N ALA A 421 -21.61 13.74 -45.22
CA ALA A 421 -21.67 14.27 -43.85
C ALA A 421 -21.36 13.18 -42.82
N GLY A 422 -21.97 11.99 -42.96
CA GLY A 422 -21.73 10.86 -42.08
C GLY A 422 -20.27 10.39 -42.08
N ILE A 423 -19.60 10.38 -43.23
CA ILE A 423 -18.20 9.96 -43.30
C ILE A 423 -17.24 10.99 -42.68
N GLN A 424 -17.60 12.27 -42.65
CA GLN A 424 -16.85 13.31 -41.93
C GLN A 424 -16.96 13.15 -40.41
N GLU A 425 -18.14 12.76 -39.91
CA GLU A 425 -18.32 12.41 -38.50
C GLU A 425 -17.49 11.18 -38.13
N VAL A 426 -17.47 10.15 -38.98
CA VAL A 426 -16.60 8.98 -38.79
C VAL A 426 -15.14 9.38 -38.74
N SER A 427 -14.66 10.20 -39.69
CA SER A 427 -13.28 10.69 -39.69
C SER A 427 -12.91 11.42 -38.39
N THR A 428 -13.81 12.28 -37.90
CA THR A 428 -13.59 13.02 -36.64
C THR A 428 -13.50 12.06 -35.45
N ALA A 429 -14.40 11.08 -35.38
CA ALA A 429 -14.36 10.05 -34.33
C ALA A 429 -13.10 9.18 -34.42
N THR A 430 -12.62 8.89 -35.63
CA THR A 430 -11.37 8.16 -35.86
C THR A 430 -10.15 8.95 -35.38
N ASP A 431 -10.10 10.27 -35.61
CA ASP A 431 -9.04 11.14 -35.08
C ASP A 431 -9.04 11.17 -33.53
N GLU A 432 -10.22 11.24 -32.91
CA GLU A 432 -10.38 11.16 -31.45
C GLU A 432 -9.93 9.80 -30.89
N GLN A 433 -10.23 8.71 -31.60
CA GLN A 433 -9.77 7.37 -31.25
C GLN A 433 -8.25 7.23 -31.38
N ALA A 434 -7.63 7.82 -32.39
CA ALA A 434 -6.17 7.84 -32.53
C ALA A 434 -5.50 8.53 -31.34
N ALA A 435 -5.98 9.73 -30.98
CA ALA A 435 -5.47 10.45 -29.81
C ALA A 435 -5.65 9.68 -28.51
N SER A 436 -6.80 9.00 -28.36
CA SER A 436 -7.07 8.14 -27.19
C SER A 436 -6.14 6.92 -27.15
N ALA A 437 -5.84 6.31 -28.29
CA ALA A 437 -4.91 5.18 -28.36
C ALA A 437 -3.48 5.61 -28.00
N GLU A 438 -3.03 6.79 -28.43
CA GLU A 438 -1.74 7.36 -28.01
C GLU A 438 -1.67 7.63 -26.50
N GLU A 439 -2.75 8.16 -25.90
CA GLU A 439 -2.83 8.38 -24.45
C GLU A 439 -2.79 7.05 -23.69
N ILE A 440 -3.51 6.03 -24.16
CA ILE A 440 -3.47 4.69 -23.56
C ILE A 440 -2.08 4.09 -23.67
N ALA A 441 -1.40 4.21 -24.82
CA ALA A 441 -0.03 3.73 -24.98
C ALA A 441 0.92 4.36 -23.95
N ALA A 442 0.82 5.68 -23.73
CA ALA A 442 1.62 6.36 -22.72
C ALA A 442 1.31 5.89 -21.29
N MET A 443 0.03 5.64 -20.97
CA MET A 443 -0.37 5.10 -19.66
C MET A 443 0.14 3.67 -19.44
N VAL A 444 0.20 2.87 -20.50
CA VAL A 444 0.74 1.50 -20.49
C VAL A 444 2.25 1.52 -20.22
N ASP A 445 2.99 2.39 -20.90
CA ASP A 445 4.42 2.59 -20.63
C ASP A 445 4.67 3.03 -19.17
N GLU A 446 3.89 3.99 -18.66
CA GLU A 446 3.98 4.42 -17.25
C GLU A 446 3.63 3.29 -16.27
N ALA A 447 2.64 2.46 -16.59
CA ALA A 447 2.26 1.30 -15.77
C ALA A 447 3.37 0.24 -15.73
N ARG A 448 4.08 0.05 -16.84
CA ARG A 448 5.25 -0.83 -16.92
C ARG A 448 6.38 -0.31 -16.03
N ASP A 449 6.75 0.96 -16.18
CA ASP A 449 7.81 1.57 -15.38
C ASP A 449 7.52 1.47 -13.88
N ARG A 450 6.25 1.66 -13.49
CA ARG A 450 5.81 1.46 -12.09
C ARG A 450 5.88 0.00 -11.63
N ALA A 451 5.59 -0.97 -12.49
CA ALA A 451 5.70 -2.38 -12.13
C ALA A 451 7.17 -2.75 -11.86
N ASP A 452 8.08 -2.23 -12.69
CA ASP A 452 9.53 -2.40 -12.50
C ASP A 452 10.00 -1.73 -11.19
N GLU A 453 9.56 -0.49 -10.90
CA GLU A 453 9.86 0.20 -9.64
C GLU A 453 9.35 -0.58 -8.41
N VAL A 454 8.14 -1.14 -8.48
CA VAL A 454 7.59 -1.97 -7.40
C VAL A 454 8.43 -3.23 -7.19
N ALA A 455 8.89 -3.89 -8.26
CA ALA A 455 9.74 -5.07 -8.15
C ALA A 455 11.09 -4.75 -7.47
N GLU A 456 11.69 -3.60 -7.79
CA GLU A 456 12.91 -3.12 -7.12
C GLU A 456 12.69 -2.85 -5.63
N GLU A 457 11.63 -2.11 -5.28
CA GLU A 457 11.29 -1.80 -3.87
C GLU A 457 11.00 -3.08 -3.07
N VAL A 458 10.30 -4.05 -3.66
CA VAL A 458 10.04 -5.35 -3.04
C VAL A 458 11.33 -6.12 -2.77
N THR A 459 12.29 -6.07 -3.70
CA THR A 459 13.63 -6.67 -3.51
C THR A 459 14.34 -6.03 -2.31
N GLU A 460 14.25 -4.72 -2.13
CA GLU A 460 14.84 -4.02 -0.98
C GLU A 460 14.13 -4.38 0.34
N VAL A 461 12.81 -4.54 0.34
CA VAL A 461 12.05 -5.03 1.50
C VAL A 461 12.47 -6.44 1.88
N ALA A 462 12.63 -7.34 0.91
CA ALA A 462 13.10 -8.70 1.15
C ALA A 462 14.50 -8.71 1.81
N ARG A 463 15.44 -7.92 1.28
CA ARG A 463 16.78 -7.74 1.87
C ARG A 463 16.73 -7.13 3.28
N ALA A 464 15.80 -6.22 3.54
CA ALA A 464 15.61 -5.67 4.89
C ALA A 464 15.10 -6.73 5.87
N ALA A 465 14.15 -7.57 5.46
CA ALA A 465 13.64 -8.68 6.26
C ALA A 465 14.72 -9.74 6.56
N GLU A 466 15.58 -10.05 5.60
CA GLU A 466 16.74 -10.94 5.81
C GLU A 466 17.68 -10.37 6.89
N ARG A 467 18.07 -9.10 6.78
CA ARG A 467 18.91 -8.42 7.79
C ARG A 467 18.25 -8.37 9.16
N GLN A 468 16.93 -8.17 9.21
CA GLN A 468 16.19 -8.17 10.46
C GLN A 468 16.18 -9.56 11.11
N THR A 469 16.05 -10.62 10.31
CA THR A 469 16.15 -12.01 10.78
C THR A 469 17.52 -12.32 11.39
N GLU A 470 18.60 -11.84 10.77
CA GLU A 470 19.95 -11.95 11.33
C GLU A 470 20.06 -11.25 12.69
N LYS A 471 19.48 -10.05 12.83
CA LYS A 471 19.49 -9.29 14.08
C LYS A 471 18.65 -9.93 15.19
N VAL A 472 17.48 -10.45 14.85
CA VAL A 472 16.67 -11.26 15.77
C VAL A 472 17.48 -12.45 16.29
N THR A 473 18.15 -13.18 15.40
CA THR A 473 19.00 -14.32 15.79
C THR A 473 20.19 -13.90 16.68
N GLU A 474 20.73 -12.70 16.49
CA GLU A 474 21.78 -12.12 17.35
C GLU A 474 21.25 -11.79 18.75
N ILE A 475 20.03 -11.25 18.85
CA ILE A 475 19.35 -10.98 20.12
C ILE A 475 19.03 -12.28 20.84
N GLU A 476 18.42 -13.27 20.17
CA GLU A 476 18.13 -14.60 20.74
C GLU A 476 19.40 -15.22 21.35
N ARG A 477 20.53 -15.13 20.64
CA ARG A 477 21.82 -15.63 21.15
C ARG A 477 22.29 -14.86 22.37
N SER A 478 22.11 -13.53 22.39
CA SER A 478 22.53 -12.68 23.51
C SER A 478 21.67 -12.93 24.75
N VAL A 479 20.35 -13.07 24.58
CA VAL A 479 19.39 -13.46 25.63
C VAL A 479 19.73 -14.87 26.15
N GLY A 480 20.00 -15.81 25.23
CA GLY A 480 20.43 -17.16 25.58
C GLY A 480 21.76 -17.22 26.34
N GLN A 481 22.66 -16.23 26.20
CA GLN A 481 23.87 -16.13 27.01
C GLN A 481 23.63 -15.59 28.43
N LEU A 482 22.50 -14.89 28.65
CA LEU A 482 22.10 -14.40 29.96
C LEU A 482 21.38 -15.45 30.81
N ARG A 483 21.04 -16.60 30.21
CA ARG A 483 20.50 -17.77 30.89
C ARG A 483 21.50 -18.91 30.82
N THR A 484 21.80 -19.53 31.95
CA THR A 484 22.40 -20.86 31.94
C THR A 484 21.32 -21.88 31.61
N GLU A 485 21.61 -22.87 30.76
CA GLU A 485 20.71 -24.01 30.52
C GLU A 485 20.41 -24.83 31.77
#